data_AF-A0A2E5B847-F1
#
_entry.id   AF-A0A2E5B847-F1
#
_cell.length_a   1.000
_cell.length_b   1.000
_cell.length_c   1.000
_cell.angle_alpha   90.00
_cell.angle_beta   90.00
_cell.angle_gamma   90.00
#
_symmetry.space_group_name_H-M   'P 1'
#
loop_
_entity.id
_entity.type
_entity.pdbx_description
1 polymer ?
#
loop_
_entity_poly.entity_id
_entity_poly.type
_entity_poly.pdbx_seq_one_letter_code
_entity_poly.pdbx_strand_id
1 'polypeptide(L)'
;MNKEFTDQFGVIRKRAMLCNKATKKCIDGSWKPLISDEEMENANFLLEEDYSIWEWRWVENIVNLAGAVTLAEKSDNAKLQFLSHSYSS
;
A
#
# COMPACT_ATOMS: atom_id res chain seq x y z
N MET A 1 1.13 -0.71 -5.51
CA MET A 1 0.70 -2.05 -5.07
C MET A 1 1.20 -2.28 -3.66
N ASN A 2 0.32 -2.53 -2.70
CA ASN A 2 0.71 -3.02 -1.38
C ASN A 2 1.24 -4.44 -1.55
N LYS A 3 2.51 -4.67 -1.18
CA LYS A 3 3.06 -6.02 -1.19
C LYS A 3 2.47 -6.80 -0.03
N GLU A 4 1.76 -7.86 -0.36
CA GLU A 4 1.26 -8.86 0.57
C GLU A 4 2.40 -9.86 0.86
N PHE A 5 2.51 -10.28 2.11
CA PHE A 5 3.52 -11.22 2.58
C PHE A 5 2.82 -12.38 3.25
N THR A 6 3.03 -13.59 2.74
CA THR A 6 2.57 -14.80 3.42
C THR A 6 3.60 -15.19 4.47
N ASP A 7 3.17 -15.37 5.71
CA ASP A 7 4.04 -15.84 6.78
C ASP A 7 4.24 -17.37 6.74
N GLN A 8 5.03 -17.89 7.68
CA GLN A 8 5.30 -19.33 7.81
C GLN A 8 4.07 -20.18 8.17
N PHE A 9 2.95 -19.56 8.55
CA PHE A 9 1.69 -20.20 8.90
C PHE A 9 0.64 -20.06 7.78
N GLY A 10 1.02 -19.47 6.63
CA GLY A 10 0.10 -19.26 5.51
C GLY A 10 -0.79 -18.02 5.64
N VAL A 11 -0.55 -17.16 6.64
CA VAL A 11 -1.35 -15.95 6.87
C VAL A 11 -0.84 -14.81 6.01
N ILE A 12 -1.76 -14.15 5.30
CA ILE A 12 -1.45 -12.95 4.52
C ILE A 12 -1.29 -11.76 5.48
N ARG A 13 -0.12 -11.12 5.41
CA ARG A 13 0.20 -9.90 6.15
C ARG A 13 0.50 -8.75 5.19
N LYS A 14 0.02 -7.56 5.53
CA LYS A 14 0.20 -6.33 4.73
C LYS A 14 0.75 -5.22 5.62
N ARG A 15 1.37 -4.22 5.00
CA ARG A 15 1.90 -3.07 5.74
C ARG A 15 0.75 -2.17 6.17
N ALA A 16 0.72 -1.82 7.45
CA ALA A 16 -0.25 -0.87 8.02
C ALA A 16 0.45 0.29 8.73
N MET A 17 -0.27 1.38 8.95
CA MET A 17 0.16 2.53 9.75
C MET A 17 -0.97 2.95 10.70
N LEU A 18 -0.57 3.45 11.86
CA LEU A 18 -1.50 4.06 12.80
C LEU A 18 -1.69 5.54 12.45
N CYS A 19 -2.92 5.91 12.11
CA CYS A 19 -3.29 7.22 11.61
C CYS A 19 -4.31 7.89 12.53
N ASN A 20 -4.26 9.20 12.64
CA ASN A 20 -5.28 9.96 13.36
C ASN A 20 -6.58 10.01 12.54
N LYS A 21 -7.72 9.67 13.14
CA LYS A 21 -9.05 9.61 12.51
C LYS A 21 -9.46 10.93 11.87
N ALA A 22 -9.17 12.06 12.51
CA ALA A 22 -9.59 13.38 12.01
C ALA A 22 -8.60 13.95 10.98
N THR A 23 -7.31 13.91 11.29
CA THR A 23 -6.28 14.60 10.50
C THR A 23 -5.62 13.73 9.44
N LYS A 24 -5.86 12.42 9.48
CA LYS A 24 -5.20 11.39 8.65
C LYS A 24 -3.67 11.38 8.75
N LYS A 25 -3.10 12.08 9.74
CA LYS A 25 -1.66 12.06 10.01
C LYS A 25 -1.26 10.76 10.68
N CYS A 26 -0.21 10.12 10.16
CA CYS A 26 0.38 8.95 10.79
C CYS A 26 1.15 9.36 12.05
N ILE A 27 1.17 8.50 13.06
CA ILE A 27 1.98 8.72 14.27
C ILE A 27 3.48 8.76 13.92
N ASP A 28 3.89 7.86 13.02
CA ASP A 28 5.24 7.77 12.47
C ASP A 28 5.14 7.20 11.05
N GLY A 29 5.68 7.93 10.06
CA GLY A 29 5.68 7.51 8.65
C GLY A 29 6.70 6.40 8.33
N SER A 30 7.65 6.15 9.24
CA SER A 30 8.62 5.06 9.14
C SER A 30 8.12 3.77 9.77
N TRP A 31 7.22 3.86 10.76
CA TRP A 31 6.65 2.70 11.42
C TRP A 31 5.51 2.09 10.60
N LYS A 32 5.84 1.00 9.90
CA LYS A 32 4.93 0.28 9.01
C LYS A 32 4.94 -1.21 9.33
N PRO A 33 4.36 -1.68 10.44
CA PRO A 33 4.36 -3.10 10.77
C PRO A 33 3.62 -3.92 9.71
N LEU A 34 3.95 -5.21 9.64
CA LEU A 34 3.20 -6.21 8.87
C LEU A 34 2.16 -6.82 9.80
N ILE A 35 0.89 -6.66 9.47
CA ILE A 35 -0.23 -7.22 10.23
C ILE A 35 -1.21 -7.92 9.28
N SER A 36 -1.95 -8.90 9.80
CA SER A 36 -3.03 -9.58 9.09
C SER A 36 -4.31 -8.76 9.11
N ASP A 37 -5.28 -9.16 8.28
CA ASP A 37 -6.59 -8.51 8.23
C ASP A 37 -7.32 -8.64 9.59
N GLU A 38 -7.29 -9.83 10.21
CA GLU A 38 -7.86 -10.09 11.54
C GLU A 38 -7.19 -9.25 12.64
N GLU A 39 -5.86 -9.15 12.62
CA GLU A 39 -5.09 -8.33 13.57
C GLU A 39 -5.50 -6.84 13.45
N MET A 40 -5.71 -6.35 12.22
CA MET A 40 -6.15 -4.97 11.99
C MET A 40 -7.58 -4.74 12.49
N GLU A 41 -8.52 -5.62 12.15
CA GLU A 41 -9.91 -5.50 12.56
C GLU A 41 -10.05 -5.48 14.09
N ASN A 42 -9.40 -6.42 14.77
CA ASN A 42 -9.41 -6.48 16.23
C ASN A 42 -8.77 -5.25 16.86
N ALA A 43 -7.63 -4.79 16.33
CA ALA A 43 -6.97 -3.58 16.85
C ALA A 43 -7.84 -2.33 16.67
N ASN A 44 -8.53 -2.19 15.54
CA ASN A 44 -9.44 -1.09 15.29
C ASN A 44 -10.69 -1.14 16.17
N PHE A 45 -11.24 -2.32 16.39
CA PHE A 45 -12.35 -2.54 17.31
C PHE A 45 -11.99 -2.07 18.73
N LEU A 46 -10.84 -2.49 19.26
CA LEU A 46 -10.36 -2.06 20.58
C LEU A 46 -10.13 -0.54 20.65
N LEU A 47 -9.56 0.06 19.60
CA LEU A 47 -9.39 1.51 19.52
C LEU A 47 -10.72 2.28 19.47
N GLU A 48 -11.77 1.66 18.93
CA GLU A 48 -13.10 2.25 18.90
C GLU A 48 -13.77 2.19 20.28
N GLU A 49 -13.70 1.04 20.96
CA GLU A 49 -14.18 0.86 22.33
C GLU A 49 -13.50 1.83 23.32
N ASP A 50 -12.20 2.11 23.12
CA ASP A 50 -11.44 3.07 23.92
C ASP A 50 -11.67 4.54 23.52
N TYR A 51 -12.58 4.82 22.58
CA TYR A 51 -12.81 6.15 22.00
C TYR A 51 -11.52 6.83 21.49
N SER A 52 -10.58 6.02 21.00
CA SER A 52 -9.28 6.52 20.54
C SER A 52 -9.42 7.35 19.27
N ILE A 53 -8.64 8.42 19.21
CA ILE A 53 -8.47 9.27 18.02
C ILE A 53 -7.64 8.60 16.93
N TRP A 54 -7.08 7.42 17.19
CA TRP A 54 -6.22 6.67 16.27
C TRP A 54 -6.98 5.52 15.62
N GLU A 55 -6.63 5.21 14.37
CA GLU A 55 -7.14 4.08 13.58
C GLU A 55 -5.98 3.46 12.79
N TRP A 56 -5.94 2.13 12.73
CA TRP A 56 -5.06 1.41 11.83
C TRP A 56 -5.59 1.49 10.41
N ARG A 57 -4.69 1.79 9.48
CA ARG A 57 -4.98 1.82 8.04
C ARG A 57 -3.90 1.10 7.26
N TRP A 58 -4.31 0.45 6.18
CA TRP A 58 -3.37 -0.08 5.21
C TRP A 58 -2.55 1.05 4.59
N VAL A 59 -1.28 0.77 4.29
CA VAL A 59 -0.42 1.73 3.58
C VAL A 59 -0.82 1.79 2.12
N GLU A 60 -1.97 2.38 1.79
CA GLU A 60 -2.31 2.58 0.39
C GLU A 60 -1.34 3.60 -0.22
N ASN A 61 -0.94 3.36 -1.48
CA ASN A 61 -0.25 4.39 -2.25
C ASN A 61 -1.21 5.58 -2.25
N ILE A 62 -0.83 6.68 -1.61
CA ILE A 62 -1.62 7.91 -1.57
C ILE A 62 -1.73 8.38 -3.02
N VAL A 63 -2.80 7.95 -3.70
CA VAL A 63 -3.23 8.58 -4.94
C VAL A 63 -3.91 9.85 -4.46
N ASN A 64 -3.12 10.91 -4.28
CA ASN A 64 -3.70 12.24 -4.10
C ASN A 64 -4.69 12.43 -5.26
N LEU A 65 -5.93 12.78 -4.90
CA LEU A 65 -7.06 13.00 -5.81
C LEU A 65 -6.87 14.29 -6.63
N ALA A 66 -5.66 14.51 -7.14
CA ALA A 66 -5.22 15.58 -8.00
C ALA A 66 -4.33 14.99 -9.11
N GLY A 67 -4.90 14.07 -9.88
CA GLY A 67 -4.57 13.88 -11.31
C GLY A 67 -3.10 13.72 -11.74
N ALA A 68 -2.19 13.20 -10.90
CA ALA A 68 -0.82 12.92 -11.33
C ALA A 68 -0.42 11.51 -10.89
N VAL A 69 -0.76 10.55 -11.74
CA VAL A 69 -0.22 9.20 -11.68
C VAL A 69 1.26 9.28 -12.06
N THR A 70 2.16 9.41 -11.09
CA THR A 70 3.57 9.07 -11.30
C THR A 70 3.71 7.57 -11.28
N LEU A 71 3.41 6.99 -12.44
CA LEU A 71 3.80 5.67 -12.91
C LEU A 71 5.33 5.66 -13.03
N ALA A 72 6.04 5.57 -11.91
CA ALA A 72 7.43 5.15 -11.91
C ALA A 72 7.46 3.62 -11.92
N GLU A 73 6.97 3.04 -13.03
CA GLU A 73 7.41 1.73 -13.48
C GLU A 73 8.93 1.82 -13.65
N LYS A 74 9.69 1.14 -12.79
CA LYS A 74 10.98 0.62 -13.21
C LYS A 74 10.71 -0.48 -14.25
N SER A 75 10.36 -0.05 -15.46
CA SER A 75 10.39 -0.85 -16.67
C SER A 75 11.77 -0.68 -17.29
N ASP A 76 12.79 -1.23 -16.63
CA ASP A 76 14.14 -1.35 -17.19
C ASP A 76 14.25 -2.59 -18.10
N ASN A 77 13.20 -2.92 -18.87
CA ASN A 77 13.33 -3.98 -19.88
C ASN A 77 12.43 -3.86 -21.11
N ALA A 78 12.12 -2.64 -21.55
CA ALA A 78 11.44 -2.39 -22.83
C ALA A 78 12.32 -1.59 -23.82
N LYS A 79 13.64 -1.83 -23.83
CA LYS A 79 14.50 -1.37 -24.92
C LYS A 79 14.78 -2.55 -25.85
N LEU A 80 14.40 -2.37 -27.12
CA LEU A 80 14.82 -3.10 -28.32
C LEU A 80 13.90 -4.22 -28.85
N GLN A 81 12.63 -3.95 -29.19
CA GLN A 81 11.93 -4.70 -30.25
C GLN A 81 10.94 -3.83 -31.05
N PHE A 82 11.42 -2.73 -31.64
CA PHE A 82 10.74 -2.14 -32.81
C PHE A 82 11.79 -1.78 -33.87
N LEU A 83 12.21 -2.79 -34.63
CA LEU A 83 12.74 -2.59 -35.97
C LEU A 83 11.76 -3.25 -36.93
N SER A 84 10.70 -2.52 -37.29
CA SER A 84 9.90 -2.82 -38.45
C SER A 84 10.74 -2.54 -39.70
N HIS A 85 11.21 -3.60 -40.36
CA HIS A 85 11.66 -3.49 -41.75
C HIS A 85 10.42 -3.63 -42.65
N SER A 86 10.05 -2.50 -43.27
CA SER A 86 9.11 -2.44 -44.37
C SER A 86 9.72 -3.13 -45.59
N TYR A 87 9.11 -4.21 -46.08
CA TYR A 87 9.33 -4.66 -47.45
C TYR A 87 8.05 -4.43 -48.24
N SER A 88 8.12 -3.49 -49.17
CA SER A 88 7.16 -3.29 -50.25
C SER A 88 7.39 -4.35 -51.34
N SER A 89 6.31 -4.86 -51.92
CA SER A 89 6.28 -5.46 -53.26
C SER A 89 5.02 -5.00 -53.95
#